data_AF-A0A0F3II46-F1
#
_entry.id   AF-A0A0F3II46-F1
#
_cell.length_a   1.000
_cell.length_b   1.000
_cell.length_c   1.000
_cell.angle_alpha   90.00
_cell.angle_beta   90.00
_cell.angle_gamma   90.00
#
_symmetry.space_group_name_H-M   'P 1'
#
loop_
_entity.id
_entity.type
_entity.pdbx_description
1 polymer ?
#
loop_
_entity_poly.entity_id
_entity_poly.type
_entity_poly.pdbx_seq_one_letter_code
_entity_poly.pdbx_strand_id
1 'polypeptide(L)'
;MNIKNTLLLSGLALAGFVNTVYAVENAAPCVSYAEASWFLNGESPYQAFTKCRSGSIVSDPHITTFNGIAYDHNFPGDYALVALQDGTGFSINGRFIFDKANTVSAYTIPKAIQFNWSEHSLEIHRSEDSTLVFLDGAPLKVKNNGKVAIGDVGYIQRKDKSYLIANTQSDIATVVNVNKFYVDINVTVPSETDTVGLLGQPFSLGLLDGNGAALPVTDDSSDTGLGHVTRADFVDFIESWRFNQ
;
A
#
# COMPACT_ATOMS: atom_id res chain seq x y z
N MET A 1 -32.85 -12.10 -47.09
CA MET A 1 -32.42 -11.29 -45.93
C MET A 1 -32.29 -12.26 -44.76
N ASN A 2 -31.06 -12.67 -44.44
CA ASN A 2 -30.77 -13.74 -43.48
C ASN A 2 -29.64 -13.24 -42.58
N ILE A 3 -29.91 -13.01 -41.31
CA ILE A 3 -28.91 -12.59 -40.32
C ILE A 3 -28.29 -13.86 -39.74
N LYS A 4 -27.03 -14.13 -40.08
CA LYS A 4 -26.19 -15.10 -39.36
C LYS A 4 -25.37 -14.33 -38.32
N ASN A 5 -25.68 -14.54 -37.04
CA ASN A 5 -24.80 -14.19 -35.93
C ASN A 5 -23.64 -15.18 -35.89
N THR A 6 -22.45 -14.72 -36.26
CA THR A 6 -21.20 -15.47 -36.15
C THR A 6 -20.50 -15.01 -34.88
N LEU A 7 -20.33 -15.93 -33.93
CA LEU A 7 -19.35 -15.81 -32.85
C LEU A 7 -17.95 -15.55 -33.42
N LEU A 8 -17.23 -14.59 -32.84
CA LEU A 8 -15.79 -14.45 -33.03
C LEU A 8 -15.09 -14.50 -31.66
N LEU A 9 -14.73 -15.73 -31.28
CA LEU A 9 -13.49 -15.98 -30.53
C LEU A 9 -12.35 -15.89 -31.55
N SER A 10 -11.39 -14.98 -31.38
CA SER A 10 -9.96 -15.21 -31.63
C SER A 10 -9.18 -13.91 -31.43
N GLY A 11 -8.02 -14.03 -30.78
CA GLY A 11 -7.11 -12.90 -30.59
C GLY A 11 -5.95 -13.12 -29.64
N LEU A 12 -5.44 -14.36 -29.51
CA LEU A 12 -4.09 -14.58 -29.01
C LEU A 12 -3.13 -14.28 -30.17
N ALA A 13 -2.32 -13.23 -30.03
CA ALA A 13 -1.18 -12.98 -30.91
C ALA A 13 0.01 -12.53 -30.06
N LEU A 14 0.85 -13.51 -29.65
CA LEU A 14 2.26 -13.28 -29.36
C LEU A 14 3.00 -13.21 -30.70
N ALA A 15 3.49 -12.02 -31.07
CA ALA A 15 4.76 -11.84 -31.77
C ALA A 15 5.01 -10.34 -32.02
N GLY A 16 6.12 -9.84 -31.46
CA GLY A 16 6.92 -8.73 -32.01
C GLY A 16 6.17 -7.47 -32.43
N PHE A 17 5.81 -6.63 -31.47
CA PHE A 17 5.60 -5.21 -31.73
C PHE A 17 6.38 -4.39 -30.73
N VAL A 18 7.25 -3.53 -31.26
CA VAL A 18 7.64 -2.29 -30.61
C VAL A 18 6.35 -1.48 -30.47
N ASN A 19 5.58 -1.76 -29.42
CA ASN A 19 4.41 -0.97 -29.12
C ASN A 19 4.93 0.35 -28.57
N THR A 20 4.95 1.37 -29.41
CA THR A 20 4.62 2.71 -28.96
C THR A 20 3.31 2.58 -28.18
N VAL A 21 3.43 2.53 -26.85
CA VAL A 21 2.31 2.54 -25.94
C VAL A 21 1.61 3.86 -26.22
N TYR A 22 0.55 3.81 -27.03
CA TYR A 22 -0.35 4.95 -27.18
C TYR A 22 -0.85 5.27 -25.77
N ALA A 23 -0.47 6.45 -25.28
CA ALA A 23 -0.94 6.99 -24.04
C ALA A 23 -2.47 7.04 -24.09
N VAL A 24 -3.12 6.10 -23.42
CA VAL A 24 -4.56 6.16 -23.23
C VAL A 24 -4.78 7.14 -22.09
N GLU A 25 -5.22 8.36 -22.39
CA GLU A 25 -5.65 9.37 -21.40
C GLU A 25 -6.93 8.97 -20.64
N ASN A 26 -7.33 7.70 -20.69
CA ASN A 26 -8.44 7.22 -19.89
C ASN A 26 -7.92 6.95 -18.48
N ALA A 27 -8.49 7.68 -17.52
CA ALA A 27 -8.16 7.53 -16.13
C ALA A 27 -8.45 6.08 -15.66
N ALA A 28 -7.42 5.24 -15.66
CA ALA A 28 -7.49 3.92 -15.05
C ALA A 28 -7.70 4.08 -13.55
N PRO A 29 -8.61 3.32 -12.92
CA PRO A 29 -8.70 3.25 -11.46
C PRO A 29 -7.32 2.95 -10.86
N CYS A 30 -7.02 3.50 -9.69
CA CYS A 30 -5.73 3.33 -9.00
C CYS A 30 -5.39 1.85 -8.76
N VAL A 31 -6.38 0.98 -8.60
CA VAL A 31 -6.18 -0.48 -8.59
C VAL A 31 -5.57 -0.98 -9.90
N SER A 32 -6.10 -0.55 -11.04
CA SER A 32 -5.61 -0.95 -12.37
C SER A 32 -4.21 -0.39 -12.65
N TYR A 33 -3.95 0.83 -12.19
CA TYR A 33 -2.62 1.45 -12.26
C TYR A 33 -1.59 0.63 -11.46
N ALA A 34 -1.89 0.34 -10.19
CA ALA A 34 -1.01 -0.44 -9.32
C ALA A 34 -0.79 -1.86 -9.84
N GLU A 35 -1.84 -2.50 -10.37
CA GLU A 35 -1.76 -3.83 -10.97
C GLU A 35 -0.82 -3.85 -12.17
N ALA A 36 -0.96 -2.89 -13.09
CA ALA A 36 -0.09 -2.83 -14.27
C ALA A 36 1.38 -2.54 -13.91
N SER A 37 1.63 -1.60 -12.99
CA SER A 37 2.97 -1.32 -12.46
C SER A 37 3.58 -2.57 -11.82
N TRP A 38 2.81 -3.30 -11.02
CA TRP A 38 3.25 -4.52 -10.36
C TRP A 38 3.59 -5.66 -11.33
N PHE A 39 2.79 -5.83 -12.38
CA PHE A 39 3.06 -6.83 -13.41
C PHE A 39 4.36 -6.55 -14.17
N LEU A 40 4.66 -5.29 -14.42
CA LEU A 40 5.83 -4.82 -15.18
C LEU A 40 7.01 -4.38 -14.28
N ASN A 41 7.10 -4.91 -13.06
CA ASN A 41 8.23 -4.67 -12.13
C ASN A 41 8.49 -3.18 -11.81
N GLY A 42 7.42 -2.39 -11.70
CA GLY A 42 7.47 -0.96 -11.39
C GLY A 42 7.24 -0.04 -12.60
N GLU A 43 7.30 -0.56 -13.82
CA GLU A 43 7.04 0.22 -15.03
C GLU A 43 5.54 0.19 -15.36
N SER A 44 4.76 1.15 -14.86
CA SER A 44 3.38 1.28 -15.33
C SER A 44 3.35 1.61 -16.83
N PRO A 45 2.51 0.96 -17.65
CA PRO A 45 2.30 1.40 -19.03
C PRO A 45 1.45 2.68 -19.09
N TYR A 46 0.91 3.12 -17.95
CA TYR A 46 0.16 4.35 -17.80
C TYR A 46 1.11 5.51 -17.42
N GLN A 47 0.90 6.70 -17.98
CA GLN A 47 1.69 7.88 -17.64
C GLN A 47 1.49 8.29 -16.17
N ALA A 48 2.42 9.09 -15.63
CA ALA A 48 2.39 9.63 -14.27
C ALA A 48 0.98 10.12 -13.91
N PHE A 49 0.32 9.34 -13.06
CA PHE A 49 -1.12 9.43 -12.89
C PHE A 49 -1.43 10.45 -11.80
N THR A 50 -1.77 11.69 -12.19
CA THR A 50 -2.01 12.79 -11.24
C THR A 50 -3.17 12.51 -10.27
N LYS A 51 -4.04 11.56 -10.59
CA LYS A 51 -5.19 11.15 -9.77
C LYS A 51 -4.89 10.05 -8.75
N CYS A 52 -3.69 9.46 -8.75
CA CYS A 52 -3.29 8.52 -7.72
C CYS A 52 -2.10 9.09 -6.94
N ARG A 53 -1.99 8.68 -5.69
CA ARG A 53 -0.82 8.93 -4.85
C ARG A 53 -0.37 7.62 -4.25
N SER A 54 0.95 7.47 -4.12
CA SER A 54 1.54 6.27 -3.56
C SER A 54 2.38 6.62 -2.34
N GLY A 55 2.19 5.86 -1.28
CA GLY A 55 3.01 5.87 -0.07
C GLY A 55 3.67 4.51 0.10
N SER A 56 4.84 4.47 0.71
CA SER A 56 5.63 3.25 0.83
C SER A 56 6.28 3.11 2.20
N ILE A 57 6.53 1.86 2.56
CA ILE A 57 7.29 1.43 3.72
C ILE A 57 8.25 0.37 3.20
N VAL A 58 9.55 0.65 3.22
CA VAL A 58 10.56 -0.18 2.58
C VAL A 58 11.71 -0.43 3.54
N SER A 59 12.19 -1.66 3.57
CA SER A 59 13.35 -2.07 4.39
C SER A 59 13.15 -1.82 5.90
N ASP A 60 13.88 -0.88 6.52
CA ASP A 60 14.17 -0.83 7.95
C ASP A 60 13.79 0.44 8.75
N PRO A 61 12.49 0.77 8.86
CA PRO A 61 11.55 1.00 7.78
C PRO A 61 11.66 2.47 7.36
N HIS A 62 12.06 2.69 6.12
CA HIS A 62 11.94 4.00 5.49
C HIS A 62 10.49 4.18 5.05
N ILE A 63 9.82 5.19 5.58
CA ILE A 63 8.45 5.56 5.19
C ILE A 63 8.52 6.73 4.23
N THR A 64 7.83 6.63 3.09
CA THR A 64 7.51 7.74 2.20
C THR A 64 6.00 7.90 2.16
N THR A 65 5.50 9.05 2.57
CA THR A 65 4.06 9.37 2.62
C THR A 65 3.48 9.56 1.22
N PHE A 66 2.16 9.68 1.11
CA PHE A 66 1.49 9.93 -0.18
C PHE A 66 1.94 11.21 -0.89
N ASN A 67 2.46 12.20 -0.16
CA ASN A 67 3.00 13.45 -0.71
C ASN A 67 4.53 13.52 -0.75
N GLY A 68 5.20 12.39 -0.53
CA GLY A 68 6.66 12.31 -0.67
C GLY A 68 7.46 12.78 0.54
N ILE A 69 6.82 13.13 1.68
CA ILE A 69 7.53 13.31 2.95
C ILE A 69 8.13 11.96 3.33
N ALA A 70 9.45 11.94 3.56
CA ALA A 70 10.19 10.75 3.94
C ALA A 70 10.69 10.82 5.39
N TYR A 71 10.56 9.74 6.14
CA TYR A 71 11.06 9.63 7.51
C TYR A 71 11.33 8.17 7.90
N ASP A 72 12.13 7.97 8.95
CA ASP A 72 12.46 6.64 9.47
C ASP A 72 11.58 6.25 10.66
N HIS A 73 10.94 5.09 10.60
CA HIS A 73 10.06 4.61 11.66
C HIS A 73 10.76 3.58 12.57
N ASN A 74 11.46 4.06 13.60
CA ASN A 74 12.25 3.20 14.48
C ASN A 74 11.50 2.59 15.68
N PHE A 75 10.15 2.60 15.67
CA PHE A 75 9.35 2.20 16.82
C PHE A 75 8.69 0.82 16.62
N PRO A 76 8.91 -0.18 17.50
CA PRO A 76 8.18 -1.44 17.41
C PRO A 76 6.72 -1.22 17.79
N GLY A 77 5.80 -2.06 17.33
CA GLY A 77 4.38 -1.96 17.66
C GLY A 77 3.47 -2.26 16.48
N ASP A 78 2.17 -2.15 16.71
CA ASP A 78 1.14 -2.24 15.68
C ASP A 78 0.62 -0.82 15.42
N TYR A 79 0.63 -0.38 14.17
CA TYR A 79 0.27 1.00 13.80
C TYR A 79 -0.71 1.05 12.63
N ALA A 80 -1.58 2.06 12.64
CA ALA A 80 -2.39 2.42 11.48
C ALA A 80 -1.49 3.07 10.42
N LEU A 81 -1.31 2.39 9.29
CA LEU A 81 -0.60 2.95 8.14
C LEU A 81 -1.53 3.87 7.34
N VAL A 82 -2.77 3.39 7.14
CA VAL A 82 -3.85 4.07 6.45
C VAL A 82 -5.16 3.72 7.14
N ALA A 83 -6.01 4.70 7.40
CA ALA A 83 -7.42 4.51 7.74
C ALA A 83 -8.27 5.50 6.96
N LEU A 84 -9.40 5.06 6.41
CA LEU A 84 -10.31 5.95 5.69
C LEU A 84 -11.23 6.70 6.65
N GLN A 85 -11.43 7.99 6.39
CA GLN A 85 -12.37 8.85 7.12
C GLN A 85 -13.76 8.90 6.47
N ASP A 86 -14.06 7.98 5.55
CA ASP A 86 -15.32 7.92 4.80
C ASP A 86 -16.41 7.04 5.46
N GLY A 87 -16.11 6.45 6.62
CA GLY A 87 -17.03 5.58 7.37
C GLY A 87 -17.14 4.14 6.84
N THR A 88 -16.37 3.75 5.83
CA THR A 88 -16.34 2.36 5.30
C THR A 88 -15.72 1.35 6.27
N GLY A 89 -14.96 1.84 7.25
CA GLY A 89 -14.21 1.01 8.19
C GLY A 89 -12.96 0.36 7.56
N PHE A 90 -12.53 0.79 6.37
CA PHE A 90 -11.32 0.26 5.75
C PHE A 90 -10.05 0.80 6.43
N SER A 91 -9.13 -0.10 6.78
CA SER A 91 -7.81 0.26 7.31
C SER A 91 -6.71 -0.68 6.83
N ILE A 92 -5.48 -0.17 6.86
CA ILE A 92 -4.24 -0.92 6.61
C ILE A 92 -3.35 -0.71 7.83
N ASN A 93 -3.00 -1.81 8.49
CA ASN A 93 -2.26 -1.82 9.74
C ASN A 93 -0.93 -2.56 9.56
N GLY A 94 0.16 -2.02 10.11
CA GLY A 94 1.49 -2.60 10.04
C GLY A 94 1.97 -3.03 11.42
N ARG A 95 2.52 -4.25 11.51
CA ARG A 95 3.24 -4.74 12.70
C ARG A 95 4.73 -4.59 12.49
N PHE A 96 5.37 -3.82 13.35
CA PHE A 96 6.80 -3.58 13.37
C PHE A 96 7.43 -4.26 14.59
N ILE A 97 8.56 -4.93 14.37
CA ILE A 97 9.31 -5.59 15.44
C ILE A 97 10.77 -5.15 15.40
N PHE A 98 11.44 -5.24 16.54
CA PHE A 98 12.89 -5.30 16.54
C PHE A 98 13.34 -6.65 15.97
N ASP A 99 14.03 -6.62 14.84
CA ASP A 99 14.69 -7.83 14.34
C ASP A 99 16.10 -7.93 14.93
N LYS A 100 16.28 -8.94 15.79
CA LYS A 100 17.55 -9.25 16.45
C LYS A 100 18.40 -10.22 15.63
N ALA A 101 17.93 -10.68 14.47
CA ALA A 101 18.69 -11.58 13.60
C ALA A 101 19.94 -10.89 13.01
N ASN A 102 19.97 -9.56 12.98
CA ASN A 102 21.16 -8.78 12.65
C ASN A 102 21.93 -8.42 13.92
N THR A 103 23.08 -9.08 14.14
CA THR A 103 23.89 -8.94 15.37
C THR A 103 24.61 -7.60 15.49
N VAL A 104 24.58 -6.76 14.45
CA VAL A 104 25.36 -5.51 14.35
C VAL A 104 24.50 -4.26 14.65
N SER A 105 23.18 -4.37 14.51
CA SER A 105 22.22 -3.30 14.83
C SER A 105 20.79 -3.86 14.82
N ALA A 106 20.06 -3.64 15.90
CA ALA A 106 18.64 -3.98 15.95
C ALA A 106 17.86 -2.89 15.20
N TYR A 107 17.32 -3.25 14.04
CA TYR A 107 16.42 -2.37 13.29
C TYR A 107 14.98 -2.74 13.57
N THR A 108 14.12 -1.73 13.59
CA THR A 108 12.68 -1.94 13.55
C THR A 108 12.29 -2.27 12.12
N ILE A 109 11.60 -3.38 11.88
CA ILE A 109 11.21 -3.77 10.52
C ILE A 109 9.77 -4.29 10.46
N PRO A 110 9.07 -4.11 9.32
CA PRO A 110 7.75 -4.67 9.14
C PRO A 110 7.79 -6.21 9.15
N LYS A 111 6.94 -6.83 9.97
CA LYS A 111 6.79 -8.29 10.07
C LYS A 111 5.47 -8.77 9.47
N ALA A 112 4.41 -8.00 9.65
CA ALA A 112 3.10 -8.33 9.14
C ALA A 112 2.35 -7.08 8.72
N ILE A 113 1.39 -7.28 7.82
CA ILE A 113 0.42 -6.28 7.40
C ILE A 113 -0.97 -6.89 7.51
N GLN A 114 -1.91 -6.10 8.00
CA GLN A 114 -3.32 -6.45 8.08
C GLN A 114 -4.14 -5.42 7.31
N PHE A 115 -5.12 -5.89 6.56
CA PHE A 115 -6.15 -5.10 5.92
C PHE A 115 -7.46 -5.43 6.62
N ASN A 116 -8.19 -4.40 7.03
CA ASN A 116 -9.49 -4.55 7.66
C ASN A 116 -10.54 -3.89 6.78
N TRP A 117 -11.65 -4.60 6.58
CA TRP A 117 -12.92 -4.09 6.11
C TRP A 117 -13.95 -4.31 7.23
N SER A 118 -15.16 -3.77 7.08
CA SER A 118 -16.22 -3.93 8.09
C SER A 118 -16.52 -5.39 8.47
N GLU A 119 -16.43 -6.33 7.52
CA GLU A 119 -16.77 -7.75 7.74
C GLU A 119 -15.63 -8.73 7.40
N HIS A 120 -14.52 -8.24 6.85
CA HIS A 120 -13.42 -9.08 6.40
C HIS A 120 -12.08 -8.58 6.93
N SER A 121 -11.14 -9.50 7.16
CA SER A 121 -9.75 -9.18 7.42
C SER A 121 -8.80 -10.03 6.60
N LEU A 122 -7.73 -9.42 6.12
CA LEU A 122 -6.66 -10.11 5.41
C LEU A 122 -5.34 -9.81 6.12
N GLU A 123 -4.58 -10.85 6.44
CA GLU A 123 -3.26 -10.71 7.07
C GLU A 123 -2.19 -11.39 6.23
N ILE A 124 -1.04 -10.74 6.11
CA ILE A 124 0.15 -11.29 5.47
C ILE A 124 1.31 -11.16 6.45
N HIS A 125 1.90 -12.30 6.81
CA HIS A 125 3.02 -12.39 7.75
C HIS A 125 4.24 -12.93 7.03
N ARG A 126 5.41 -12.33 7.28
CA ARG A 126 6.67 -12.99 6.96
C ARG A 126 6.94 -14.12 7.96
N SER A 127 7.51 -15.21 7.47
CA SER A 127 8.12 -16.26 8.27
C SER A 127 9.42 -16.70 7.60
N GLU A 128 10.27 -17.42 8.33
CA GLU A 128 11.59 -17.85 7.86
C GLU A 128 11.50 -18.73 6.61
N ASP A 129 10.51 -19.63 6.59
CA ASP A 129 10.36 -20.67 5.55
C ASP A 129 9.32 -20.32 4.49
N SER A 130 8.33 -19.49 4.82
CA SER A 130 7.23 -19.17 3.90
C SER A 130 6.48 -17.90 4.28
N THR A 131 5.69 -17.35 3.35
CA THR A 131 4.69 -16.33 3.68
C THR A 131 3.44 -17.01 4.21
N LEU A 132 2.92 -16.53 5.34
CA LEU A 132 1.63 -16.95 5.86
C LEU A 132 0.58 -15.89 5.50
N VAL A 133 -0.52 -16.32 4.90
CA VAL A 133 -1.65 -15.45 4.55
C VAL A 133 -2.89 -15.98 5.27
N PHE A 134 -3.65 -15.09 5.89
CA PHE A 134 -4.92 -15.42 6.54
C PHE A 134 -6.02 -14.53 5.98
N LEU A 135 -7.19 -15.12 5.75
CA LEU A 135 -8.43 -14.42 5.41
C LEU A 135 -9.46 -14.78 6.48
N ASP A 136 -9.98 -13.78 7.17
CA ASP A 136 -10.93 -13.91 8.27
C ASP A 136 -10.41 -14.88 9.37
N GLY A 137 -9.12 -14.78 9.66
CA GLY A 137 -8.40 -15.64 10.62
C GLY A 137 -8.10 -17.06 10.13
N ALA A 138 -8.64 -17.49 8.99
CA ALA A 138 -8.38 -18.80 8.42
C ALA A 138 -7.15 -18.78 7.49
N PRO A 139 -6.26 -19.79 7.53
CA PRO A 139 -5.13 -19.87 6.62
C PRO A 139 -5.59 -19.89 5.15
N LEU A 140 -5.07 -18.98 4.34
CA LEU A 140 -5.38 -18.85 2.92
C LEU A 140 -4.17 -19.22 2.05
N LYS A 141 -4.36 -20.17 1.12
CA LYS A 141 -3.35 -20.50 0.12
C LYS A 141 -3.63 -19.78 -1.20
N VAL A 142 -2.86 -18.73 -1.48
CA VAL A 142 -2.86 -18.09 -2.81
C VAL A 142 -1.82 -18.76 -3.69
N LYS A 143 -2.27 -19.39 -4.79
CA LYS A 143 -1.38 -20.01 -5.79
C LYS A 143 -0.54 -18.93 -6.48
N ASN A 144 0.65 -19.29 -6.98
CA ASN A 144 1.40 -18.37 -7.84
C ASN A 144 0.57 -18.03 -9.08
N ASN A 145 0.52 -16.75 -9.45
CA ASN A 145 -0.38 -16.18 -10.46
C ASN A 145 -1.87 -16.41 -10.18
N GLY A 146 -2.22 -16.81 -8.96
CA GLY A 146 -3.60 -17.02 -8.52
C GLY A 146 -4.18 -15.73 -7.94
N LYS A 147 -5.50 -15.59 -8.11
CA LYS A 147 -6.32 -14.53 -7.55
C LYS A 147 -7.41 -15.15 -6.67
N VAL A 148 -7.65 -14.57 -5.50
CA VAL A 148 -8.67 -14.99 -4.54
C VAL A 148 -9.48 -13.77 -4.16
N ALA A 149 -10.81 -13.87 -4.21
CA ALA A 149 -11.71 -12.81 -3.79
C ALA A 149 -11.73 -12.65 -2.26
N ILE A 150 -11.95 -11.42 -1.81
CA ILE A 150 -12.19 -11.06 -0.41
C ILE A 150 -13.63 -10.54 -0.39
N GLY A 151 -14.60 -11.44 -0.20
CA GLY A 151 -16.03 -11.15 -0.36
C GLY A 151 -16.32 -10.36 -1.64
N ASP A 152 -17.14 -9.32 -1.50
CA ASP A 152 -17.46 -8.34 -2.55
C ASP A 152 -16.64 -7.04 -2.43
N VAL A 153 -15.67 -6.99 -1.51
CA VAL A 153 -14.89 -5.77 -1.21
C VAL A 153 -13.59 -5.69 -2.00
N GLY A 154 -13.06 -6.81 -2.47
CA GLY A 154 -11.74 -6.82 -3.08
C GLY A 154 -11.19 -8.19 -3.44
N TYR A 155 -9.87 -8.23 -3.61
CA TYR A 155 -9.14 -9.47 -3.88
C TYR A 155 -7.69 -9.39 -3.46
N ILE A 156 -7.08 -10.57 -3.31
CA ILE A 156 -5.63 -10.76 -3.25
C ILE A 156 -5.17 -11.55 -4.48
N GLN A 157 -4.08 -11.12 -5.08
CA GLN A 157 -3.38 -11.81 -6.16
C GLN A 157 -1.92 -12.00 -5.81
N ARG A 158 -1.32 -13.10 -6.26
CA ARG A 158 0.07 -13.43 -5.96
C ARG A 158 0.91 -13.58 -7.22
N LYS A 159 2.12 -13.02 -7.19
CA LYS A 159 3.22 -13.23 -8.16
C LYS A 159 4.49 -13.51 -7.36
N ASP A 160 4.92 -14.76 -7.36
CA ASP A 160 6.05 -15.31 -6.60
C ASP A 160 5.96 -15.03 -5.09
N LYS A 161 6.72 -14.06 -4.58
CA LYS A 161 6.72 -13.61 -3.17
C LYS A 161 6.04 -12.24 -2.98
N SER A 162 5.46 -11.71 -4.04
CA SER A 162 4.75 -10.44 -4.04
C SER A 162 3.25 -10.68 -4.09
N TYR A 163 2.50 -9.83 -3.41
CA TYR A 163 1.05 -9.86 -3.34
C TYR A 163 0.50 -8.51 -3.71
N LEU A 164 -0.52 -8.49 -4.56
CA LEU A 164 -1.35 -7.32 -4.82
C LEU A 164 -2.68 -7.52 -4.13
N ILE A 165 -3.04 -6.57 -3.26
CA ILE A 165 -4.30 -6.54 -2.54
C ILE A 165 -5.06 -5.34 -3.08
N ALA A 166 -6.29 -5.56 -3.54
CA ALA A 166 -7.15 -4.50 -4.04
C ALA A 166 -8.39 -4.38 -3.15
N ASN A 167 -8.66 -3.18 -2.65
CA ASN A 167 -9.98 -2.77 -2.20
C ASN A 167 -10.67 -2.10 -3.39
N THR A 168 -11.59 -2.82 -4.04
CA THR A 168 -12.24 -2.36 -5.27
C THR A 168 -13.37 -1.36 -5.01
N GLN A 169 -13.85 -1.23 -3.76
CA GLN A 169 -14.89 -0.27 -3.40
C GLN A 169 -14.34 1.15 -3.25
N SER A 170 -13.13 1.27 -2.68
CA SER A 170 -12.45 2.56 -2.47
C SER A 170 -11.37 2.85 -3.53
N ASP A 171 -11.20 1.97 -4.52
CA ASP A 171 -10.15 2.04 -5.54
C ASP A 171 -8.72 2.14 -4.95
N ILE A 172 -8.46 1.36 -3.90
CA ILE A 172 -7.15 1.33 -3.22
C ILE A 172 -6.45 0.02 -3.55
N ALA A 173 -5.16 0.09 -3.85
CA ALA A 173 -4.33 -1.08 -4.05
C ALA A 173 -3.05 -1.03 -3.23
N THR A 174 -2.66 -2.18 -2.70
CA THR A 174 -1.42 -2.34 -1.95
C THR A 174 -0.60 -3.47 -2.52
N VAL A 175 0.65 -3.18 -2.85
CA VAL A 175 1.65 -4.18 -3.22
C VAL A 175 2.48 -4.51 -1.98
N VAL A 176 2.53 -5.80 -1.63
CA VAL A 176 3.25 -6.33 -0.49
C VAL A 176 4.33 -7.28 -0.99
N ASN A 177 5.60 -6.90 -0.85
CA ASN A 177 6.73 -7.77 -1.18
C ASN A 177 7.24 -8.43 0.09
N VAL A 178 7.08 -9.76 0.19
CA VAL A 178 7.47 -10.50 1.39
C VAL A 178 8.87 -11.08 1.23
N ASN A 179 9.81 -10.53 1.97
CA ASN A 179 11.13 -11.11 2.18
C ASN A 179 11.12 -11.91 3.50
N LYS A 180 12.02 -12.87 3.66
CA LYS A 180 12.20 -13.56 4.94
C LYS A 180 12.62 -12.60 6.05
N PHE A 181 13.30 -11.51 5.70
CA PHE A 181 13.77 -10.51 6.64
C PHE A 181 12.80 -9.35 6.85
N TYR A 182 12.08 -8.88 5.84
CA TYR A 182 11.23 -7.69 5.94
C TYR A 182 9.99 -7.83 5.04
N VAL A 183 9.04 -6.91 5.21
CA VAL A 183 7.89 -6.76 4.31
C VAL A 183 7.92 -5.35 3.76
N ASP A 184 8.07 -5.20 2.44
CA ASP A 184 7.90 -3.90 1.79
C ASP A 184 6.44 -3.72 1.41
N ILE A 185 5.93 -2.51 1.64
CA ILE A 185 4.52 -2.16 1.46
C ILE A 185 4.49 -0.92 0.57
N ASN A 186 3.72 -0.97 -0.52
CA ASN A 186 3.42 0.20 -1.34
C ASN A 186 1.91 0.32 -1.46
N VAL A 187 1.35 1.38 -0.91
CA VAL A 187 -0.08 1.67 -0.97
C VAL A 187 -0.31 2.72 -2.05
N THR A 188 -1.30 2.52 -2.90
CA THR A 188 -1.76 3.48 -3.90
C THR A 188 -3.23 3.78 -3.68
N VAL A 189 -3.55 5.07 -3.59
CA VAL A 189 -4.89 5.60 -3.31
C VAL A 189 -5.26 6.66 -4.34
N PRO A 190 -6.56 6.93 -4.57
CA PRO A 190 -7.01 8.15 -5.25
C PRO A 190 -6.49 9.41 -4.56
N SER A 191 -6.16 10.44 -5.35
CA SER A 191 -5.51 11.67 -4.87
C SER A 191 -6.35 12.47 -3.86
N GLU A 192 -7.65 12.26 -3.90
CA GLU A 192 -8.69 12.92 -3.11
C GLU A 192 -9.18 12.07 -1.93
N THR A 193 -8.65 10.86 -1.74
CA THR A 193 -9.08 9.99 -0.64
C THR A 193 -8.70 10.60 0.70
N ASP A 194 -9.65 10.69 1.62
CA ASP A 194 -9.39 11.15 2.98
C ASP A 194 -8.84 10.02 3.85
N THR A 195 -7.50 9.96 3.90
CA THR A 195 -6.76 8.97 4.68
C THR A 195 -6.10 9.61 5.89
N VAL A 196 -6.00 8.87 6.99
CA VAL A 196 -5.13 9.20 8.12
C VAL A 196 -4.21 8.03 8.45
N GLY A 197 -3.21 8.24 9.29
CA GLY A 197 -2.20 7.24 9.65
C GLY A 197 -0.79 7.66 9.25
N LEU A 198 0.14 6.72 9.35
CA LEU A 198 1.56 6.96 9.08
C LEU A 198 1.84 7.42 7.63
N LEU A 199 1.01 7.04 6.64
CA LEU A 199 1.20 7.48 5.25
C LEU A 199 0.60 8.87 4.94
N GLY A 200 -0.06 9.50 5.90
CA GLY A 200 -0.65 10.85 5.78
C GLY A 200 -1.87 10.91 4.86
N GLN A 201 -2.18 12.12 4.39
CA GLN A 201 -3.24 12.41 3.41
C GLN A 201 -2.65 12.56 1.99
N PRO A 202 -3.33 12.12 0.92
CA PRO A 202 -2.83 12.26 -0.46
C PRO A 202 -3.02 13.66 -1.08
N PHE A 203 -3.88 14.51 -0.50
CA PHE A 203 -4.19 15.85 -1.03
C PHE A 203 -3.58 17.00 -0.22
N SER A 204 -3.01 16.73 0.96
CA SER A 204 -2.44 17.74 1.85
C SER A 204 -1.10 17.26 2.42
N LEU A 205 -0.13 18.17 2.54
CA LEU A 205 1.15 17.86 3.19
C LEU A 205 1.01 17.53 4.70
N GLY A 206 -0.20 17.51 5.25
CA GLY A 206 -0.44 17.30 6.66
C GLY A 206 -0.23 15.85 7.09
N LEU A 207 0.74 15.65 7.98
CA LEU A 207 0.79 14.47 8.84
C LEU A 207 -0.04 14.78 10.09
N LEU A 208 -1.28 14.31 10.09
CA LEU A 208 -2.19 14.49 11.22
C LEU A 208 -1.90 13.45 12.29
N ASP A 209 -1.91 13.83 13.57
CA ASP A 209 -1.96 12.89 14.68
C ASP A 209 -3.38 12.33 14.85
N GLY A 210 -3.55 11.38 15.79
CA GLY A 210 -4.84 10.77 16.10
C GLY A 210 -5.92 11.74 16.64
N ASN A 211 -5.55 12.98 17.00
CA ASN A 211 -6.47 14.05 17.39
C ASN A 211 -6.76 15.04 16.24
N GLY A 212 -6.16 14.85 15.08
CA GLY A 212 -6.26 15.74 13.92
C GLY A 212 -5.33 16.95 13.96
N ALA A 213 -4.38 17.02 14.90
CA ALA A 213 -3.36 18.06 14.91
C ALA A 213 -2.30 17.74 13.86
N ALA A 214 -2.00 18.71 12.98
CA ALA A 214 -0.97 18.55 11.98
C ALA A 214 0.43 18.72 12.59
N LEU A 215 1.34 17.80 12.27
CA LEU A 215 2.77 18.03 12.42
C LEU A 215 3.17 19.24 11.55
N PRO A 216 3.99 20.17 12.08
CA PRO A 216 4.47 21.31 11.32
C PRO A 216 5.55 20.88 10.32
N VAL A 217 5.13 20.31 9.19
CA VAL A 217 5.98 19.91 8.06
C VAL A 217 5.85 20.91 6.90
N THR A 218 6.95 21.19 6.20
CA THR A 218 6.97 22.03 5.00
C THR A 218 7.73 21.35 3.87
N ASP A 219 7.40 21.72 2.64
CA ASP A 219 8.19 21.43 1.44
C ASP A 219 9.21 22.53 1.12
N ASP A 220 9.13 23.70 1.78
CA ASP A 220 10.05 24.82 1.59
C ASP A 220 11.30 24.69 2.48
N SER A 221 12.39 24.25 1.87
CA SER A 221 13.71 24.16 2.52
C SER A 221 14.28 25.51 3.02
N SER A 222 13.68 26.64 2.64
CA SER A 222 14.09 27.99 3.01
C SER A 222 13.25 28.62 4.12
N ASP A 223 12.21 27.93 4.61
CA ASP A 223 11.36 28.43 5.69
C ASP A 223 12.12 28.43 7.03
N THR A 224 12.53 29.63 7.45
CA THR A 224 13.26 29.90 8.70
C THR A 224 12.34 30.01 9.92
N GLY A 225 11.01 30.03 9.72
CA GLY A 225 10.00 30.08 10.79
C GLY A 225 9.67 28.70 11.37
N LEU A 226 10.10 27.63 10.71
CA LEU A 226 9.95 26.26 11.20
C LEU A 226 11.06 25.93 12.19
N GLY A 227 10.77 26.28 13.44
CA GLY A 227 11.31 25.57 14.59
C GLY A 227 10.98 24.09 14.42
N HIS A 228 12.04 23.32 14.14
CA HIS A 228 12.12 21.87 14.02
C HIS A 228 10.93 21.13 14.63
N VAL A 229 10.23 20.31 13.82
CA VAL A 229 9.44 19.19 14.37
C VAL A 229 10.30 18.56 15.45
N THR A 230 9.91 18.74 16.71
CA THR A 230 10.77 18.28 17.78
C THR A 230 10.72 16.77 17.79
N ARG A 231 11.72 16.15 18.40
CA ARG A 231 11.66 14.71 18.65
C ARG A 231 10.38 14.33 19.42
N ALA A 232 9.90 15.19 20.31
CA ALA A 232 8.67 14.96 21.06
C ALA A 232 7.44 15.00 20.14
N ASP A 233 7.29 16.04 19.31
CA ASP A 233 6.17 16.16 18.37
C ASP A 233 6.09 14.95 17.43
N PHE A 234 7.24 14.52 16.90
CA PHE A 234 7.30 13.36 16.03
C PHE A 234 6.95 12.05 16.76
N VAL A 235 7.43 11.87 17.98
CA VAL A 235 7.06 10.71 18.81
C VAL A 235 5.56 10.72 19.09
N ASP A 236 5.00 11.85 19.49
CA ASP A 236 3.57 11.98 19.78
C ASP A 236 2.71 11.67 18.54
N PHE A 237 3.11 12.15 17.37
CA PHE A 237 2.50 11.76 16.10
C PHE A 237 2.56 10.24 15.86
N ILE A 238 3.75 9.63 15.95
CA ILE A 238 3.90 8.18 15.73
C ILE A 238 3.05 7.38 16.72
N GLU A 239 3.11 7.72 18.00
CA GLU A 239 2.42 7.02 19.07
C GLU A 239 0.90 7.21 19.00
N SER A 240 0.41 8.33 18.46
CA SER A 240 -1.02 8.55 18.24
C SER A 240 -1.65 7.55 17.26
N TRP A 241 -0.83 6.93 16.40
CA TRP A 241 -1.25 5.91 15.44
C TRP A 241 -0.99 4.48 15.90
N ARG A 242 -0.43 4.29 17.09
CA ARG A 242 -0.22 2.96 17.68
C ARG A 242 -1.56 2.39 18.18
N PHE A 243 -1.84 1.13 17.87
CA PHE A 243 -2.94 0.42 18.52
C PHE A 243 -2.54 0.07 19.96
N ASN A 244 -3.34 0.51 20.93
CA ASN A 244 -3.25 0.02 22.30
C ASN A 244 -3.68 -1.46 22.30
N GLN A 245 -2.76 -2.35 22.69
CA GLN A 245 -3.10 -3.75 22.97
C GLN A 245 -3.91 -3.87 24.25
#